data_AF-A0A950P7H7-F1
#
_entry.id   AF-A0A950P7H7-F1
#
_cell.length_a   1.000
_cell.length_b   1.000
_cell.length_c   1.000
_cell.angle_alpha   90.00
_cell.angle_beta   90.00
_cell.angle_gamma   90.00
#
_symmetry.space_group_name_H-M   'P 1'
#
loop_
_entity.id
_entity.type
_entity.pdbx_description
1 polymer ?
#
loop_
_entity_poly.entity_id
_entity_poly.type
_entity_poly.pdbx_seq_one_letter_code
_entity_poly.pdbx_strand_id
1 'polypeptide(L)'
;MTAGGPDITPLMPPPAALGELPLTPRPGPRPLAGVTVALTDRATAVAIDEPVAAALDAARRACERLGARVTTLSAPWAPLGNDLGTILLTEVWSYHSRFIEVRDRYRPAIAELVEAAAGFSDAQAYLGAQQSRADGTAAWEAWFSANRVDLVLEPTLPIVPYRRGPGYERGHAGGPGDPMIALTALWDMTGMPVASLPVNPHVGVSLIAPRGAEAPLVQGAIDLQANELAVPVWVP
;
A
#
# COMPACT_ATOMS: atom_id res chain seq x y z
N MET A 1 0.15 1.42 -30.90
CA MET A 1 -0.33 1.53 -29.51
C MET A 1 -0.55 0.11 -29.01
N THR A 2 0.41 -0.43 -28.27
CA THR A 2 0.25 -1.73 -27.62
C THR A 2 -0.85 -1.58 -26.57
N ALA A 3 -1.86 -2.44 -26.63
CA ALA A 3 -2.92 -2.50 -25.63
C ALA A 3 -2.27 -2.89 -24.29
N GLY A 4 -1.84 -1.88 -23.51
CA GLY A 4 -1.15 -2.05 -22.24
C GLY A 4 -2.12 -2.41 -21.12
N GLY A 5 -2.76 -3.58 -21.25
CA GLY A 5 -3.42 -4.22 -20.13
C GLY A 5 -2.36 -4.86 -19.22
N PRO A 6 -2.60 -4.97 -17.91
CA PRO A 6 -1.73 -5.73 -17.03
C PRO A 6 -1.64 -7.18 -17.51
N ASP A 7 -0.43 -7.73 -17.57
CA ASP A 7 -0.23 -9.14 -17.90
C ASP A 7 -0.98 -9.99 -16.85
N ILE A 8 -1.95 -10.77 -17.30
CA ILE A 8 -2.73 -11.66 -16.43
C ILE A 8 -1.83 -12.86 -16.10
N THR A 9 -1.36 -12.93 -14.86
CA THR A 9 -0.68 -14.11 -14.33
C THR A 9 -1.71 -15.11 -13.82
N PRO A 10 -1.56 -16.43 -14.05
CA PRO A 10 -2.43 -17.45 -13.46
C PRO A 10 -2.30 -17.52 -11.93
N LEU A 11 -1.29 -16.86 -11.35
CA LEU A 11 -1.01 -16.85 -9.92
C LEU A 11 -1.82 -15.79 -9.17
N MET A 12 -2.57 -14.93 -9.87
CA MET A 12 -3.42 -13.92 -9.25
C MET A 12 -4.76 -13.81 -9.96
N PRO A 13 -5.84 -13.47 -9.24
CA PRO A 13 -7.08 -13.08 -9.90
C PRO A 13 -6.78 -11.84 -10.78
N PRO A 14 -7.38 -11.76 -11.99
CA PRO A 14 -7.19 -10.59 -12.83
C PRO A 14 -7.65 -9.33 -12.08
N PRO A 15 -7.04 -8.17 -12.34
CA PRO A 15 -7.52 -6.91 -11.80
C PRO A 15 -8.99 -6.72 -12.16
N ALA A 16 -9.77 -6.19 -11.22
CA ALA A 16 -11.13 -5.79 -11.51
C ALA A 16 -11.14 -4.73 -12.62
N ALA A 17 -12.17 -4.74 -13.46
CA ALA A 17 -12.30 -3.72 -14.50
C ALA A 17 -12.48 -2.34 -13.85
N LEU A 18 -11.63 -1.39 -14.23
CA LEU A 18 -11.72 -0.02 -13.74
C LEU A 18 -12.97 0.65 -14.32
N GLY A 19 -13.93 0.97 -13.46
CA GLY A 19 -15.10 1.76 -13.81
C GLY A 19 -14.78 3.25 -13.97
N GLU A 20 -15.82 4.05 -14.21
CA GLU A 20 -15.69 5.51 -14.19
C GLU A 20 -15.35 5.99 -12.77
N LEU A 21 -14.30 6.81 -12.66
CA LEU A 21 -13.86 7.35 -11.38
C LEU A 21 -14.48 8.73 -11.13
N PRO A 22 -14.95 9.01 -9.91
CA PRO A 22 -15.50 10.30 -9.57
C PRO A 22 -14.40 11.37 -9.60
N LEU A 23 -14.79 12.60 -9.95
CA LEU A 23 -13.88 13.74 -10.08
C LEU A 23 -14.23 14.91 -9.15
N THR A 24 -15.36 14.82 -8.45
CA THR A 24 -15.88 15.91 -7.61
C THR A 24 -16.34 15.38 -6.26
N PRO A 25 -16.22 16.19 -5.19
CA PRO A 25 -16.72 15.79 -3.88
C PRO A 25 -18.25 15.69 -3.90
N ARG A 26 -18.79 14.79 -3.06
CA ARG A 26 -20.22 14.74 -2.80
C ARG A 26 -20.66 16.03 -2.09
N PRO A 27 -21.86 16.55 -2.41
CA PRO A 27 -22.36 17.77 -1.78
C PRO A 27 -22.82 17.51 -0.34
N GLY A 28 -22.88 18.60 0.44
CA GLY A 28 -23.45 18.61 1.78
C GLY A 28 -22.43 18.38 2.90
N PRO A 29 -22.86 18.51 4.17
CA PRO A 29 -21.94 18.58 5.32
C PRO A 29 -21.43 17.20 5.78
N ARG A 30 -22.01 16.10 5.28
CA ARG A 30 -21.67 14.73 5.70
C ARG A 30 -21.48 13.82 4.48
N PRO A 31 -20.49 14.11 3.62
CA PRO A 31 -20.31 13.37 2.37
C PRO A 31 -19.95 11.90 2.62
N LEU A 32 -19.34 11.53 3.75
CA LEU A 32 -19.02 10.15 4.09
C LEU A 32 -20.15 9.43 4.86
N ALA A 33 -21.35 9.99 4.94
CA ALA A 33 -22.48 9.32 5.55
C ALA A 33 -22.76 7.97 4.87
N GLY A 34 -22.87 6.91 5.70
CA GLY A 34 -23.08 5.54 5.23
C GLY A 34 -21.79 4.77 4.93
N VAL A 35 -20.62 5.41 4.97
CA VAL A 35 -19.32 4.75 4.80
C VAL A 35 -18.83 4.23 6.16
N THR A 36 -18.33 3.00 6.19
CA THR A 36 -17.64 2.40 7.34
C THR A 36 -16.15 2.38 7.09
N VAL A 37 -15.40 3.07 7.94
CA VAL A 37 -13.94 3.15 7.90
C VAL A 37 -13.36 2.36 9.07
N ALA A 38 -12.48 1.41 8.80
CA ALA A 38 -11.78 0.66 9.83
C ALA A 38 -10.37 1.18 10.05
N LEU A 39 -9.93 1.24 11.30
CA LEU A 39 -8.51 1.21 11.67
C LEU A 39 -8.17 -0.21 12.10
N THR A 40 -6.94 -0.64 11.80
CA THR A 40 -6.46 -1.96 12.21
C THR A 40 -5.29 -1.88 13.17
N ASP A 41 -5.02 -3.00 13.84
CA ASP A 41 -3.86 -3.18 14.71
C ASP A 41 -2.51 -3.12 13.96
N ARG A 42 -2.51 -3.11 12.62
CA ARG A 42 -1.30 -2.92 11.80
C ARG A 42 -0.56 -1.63 12.10
N ALA A 43 -1.28 -0.52 12.27
CA ALA A 43 -0.66 0.78 12.54
C ALA A 43 0.05 0.79 13.91
N THR A 44 -0.42 -0.02 14.86
CA THR A 44 0.20 -0.18 16.19
C THR A 44 1.25 -1.29 16.23
N ALA A 45 1.29 -2.18 15.23
CA ALA A 45 2.27 -3.27 15.13
C ALA A 45 3.64 -2.79 14.63
N VAL A 46 3.73 -1.55 14.15
CA VAL A 46 4.98 -0.91 13.71
C VAL A 46 5.29 0.30 14.59
N ALA A 47 6.58 0.62 14.73
CA ALA A 47 6.99 1.85 15.40
C ALA A 47 6.59 3.05 14.52
N ILE A 48 5.69 3.88 15.02
CA ILE A 48 5.24 5.10 14.33
C ILE A 48 5.81 6.34 15.00
N ASP A 49 6.22 7.32 14.19
CA ASP A 49 6.62 8.63 14.69
C ASP A 49 5.40 9.38 15.27
N GLU A 50 5.61 10.17 16.32
CA GLU A 50 4.54 10.92 16.99
C GLU A 50 3.73 11.83 16.02
N PRO A 51 4.36 12.59 15.09
CA PRO A 51 3.60 13.36 14.10
C PRO A 51 2.73 12.50 13.17
N VAL A 52 3.13 11.25 12.92
CA VAL A 52 2.38 10.29 12.11
C VAL A 52 1.15 9.79 12.87
N ALA A 53 1.32 9.42 14.14
CA ALA A 53 0.22 9.04 15.02
C ALA A 53 -0.82 10.16 15.15
N ALA A 54 -0.37 11.40 15.37
CA ALA A 54 -1.24 12.57 15.47
C ALA A 54 -2.02 12.85 14.17
N ALA A 55 -1.38 12.69 13.01
CA ALA A 55 -2.02 12.84 11.72
C ALA A 55 -3.07 11.75 11.44
N LEU A 56 -2.79 10.50 11.80
CA LEU A 56 -3.74 9.39 11.68
C LEU A 56 -5.00 9.67 12.51
N ASP A 57 -4.83 10.09 13.76
CA ASP A 57 -5.95 10.41 14.64
C ASP A 57 -6.72 11.67 14.18
N ALA A 58 -6.04 12.65 13.58
CA ALA A 58 -6.70 13.78 12.92
C ALA A 58 -7.56 13.33 11.72
N ALA A 59 -7.03 12.46 10.85
CA ALA A 59 -7.77 11.87 9.73
C ALA A 59 -8.95 11.01 10.20
N ARG A 60 -8.77 10.23 11.26
CA ARG A 60 -9.84 9.46 11.92
C ARG A 60 -11.00 10.37 12.33
N ARG A 61 -10.71 11.46 13.05
CA ARG A 61 -11.73 12.44 13.46
C ARG A 61 -12.38 13.15 12.28
N ALA A 62 -11.62 13.41 11.22
CA ALA A 62 -12.15 14.00 9.99
C ALA A 62 -13.20 13.07 9.34
N CYS A 63 -12.91 11.77 9.24
CA CYS A 63 -13.88 10.78 8.77
C CYS A 63 -15.18 10.81 9.59
N GLU A 64 -15.08 10.87 10.93
CA GLU A 64 -16.24 10.95 11.83
C GLU A 64 -17.09 12.21 11.59
N ARG A 65 -16.44 13.39 11.47
CA ARG A 65 -17.12 14.66 11.19
C ARG A 65 -17.87 14.64 9.87
N LEU A 66 -17.26 14.05 8.84
CA LEU A 66 -17.88 13.87 7.52
C LEU A 66 -18.96 12.77 7.50
N GLY A 67 -19.21 12.13 8.65
CA GLY A 67 -20.33 11.23 8.85
C GLY A 67 -20.03 9.75 8.64
N ALA A 68 -18.77 9.37 8.44
CA ALA A 68 -18.38 7.97 8.41
C ALA A 68 -18.58 7.31 9.78
N ARG A 69 -18.89 6.02 9.78
CA ARG A 69 -18.79 5.17 10.95
C ARG A 69 -17.36 4.66 11.06
N VAL A 70 -16.63 5.07 12.09
CA VAL A 70 -15.25 4.61 12.30
C VAL A 70 -15.22 3.49 13.34
N THR A 71 -14.49 2.41 13.04
CA THR A 71 -14.35 1.25 13.92
C THR A 71 -12.90 0.79 14.00
N THR A 72 -12.55 0.05 15.06
CA THR A 72 -11.24 -0.57 15.21
C THR A 72 -11.42 -2.08 15.19
N LEU A 73 -10.67 -2.76 14.33
CA LEU A 73 -10.78 -4.19 14.09
C LEU A 73 -9.38 -4.79 13.93
N SER A 74 -9.17 -6.04 14.35
CA SER A 74 -7.90 -6.72 14.07
C SER A 74 -7.76 -7.03 12.57
N ALA A 75 -6.54 -6.86 12.05
CA ALA A 75 -6.24 -7.28 10.69
C ALA A 75 -6.40 -8.81 10.57
N PRO A 76 -7.03 -9.29 9.48
CA PRO A 76 -7.31 -10.73 9.32
C PRO A 76 -6.06 -11.54 9.03
N TRP A 77 -5.01 -10.89 8.52
CA TRP A 77 -3.82 -11.55 8.01
C TRP A 77 -2.63 -10.59 7.96
N ALA A 78 -1.44 -11.15 8.19
CA ALA A 78 -0.16 -10.51 7.96
C ALA A 78 0.75 -11.48 7.19
N PRO A 79 1.68 -10.96 6.36
CA PRO A 79 2.63 -11.79 5.64
C PRO A 79 3.43 -12.67 6.59
N LEU A 80 3.59 -13.95 6.25
CA LEU A 80 4.42 -14.87 7.02
C LEU A 80 5.87 -14.77 6.57
N GLY A 81 6.80 -14.77 7.53
CA GLY A 81 8.23 -14.81 7.26
C GLY A 81 8.70 -13.73 6.27
N ASN A 82 9.36 -14.15 5.20
CA ASN A 82 9.90 -13.27 4.16
C ASN A 82 9.22 -13.51 2.79
N ASP A 83 7.92 -13.83 2.76
CA ASP A 83 7.19 -14.12 1.52
C ASP A 83 7.33 -13.00 0.47
N LEU A 84 7.24 -11.74 0.90
CA LEU A 84 7.47 -10.56 0.05
C LEU A 84 8.86 -10.61 -0.60
N GLY A 85 9.90 -10.83 0.19
CA GLY A 85 11.27 -10.90 -0.30
C GLY A 85 11.46 -12.07 -1.26
N THR A 86 10.87 -13.23 -0.96
CA THR A 86 10.89 -14.40 -1.85
C THR A 86 10.28 -14.08 -3.21
N ILE A 87 9.06 -13.54 -3.24
CA ILE A 87 8.37 -13.18 -4.48
C ILE A 87 9.16 -12.11 -5.24
N LEU A 88 9.46 -10.98 -4.58
CA LEU A 88 10.11 -9.84 -5.20
C LEU A 88 11.48 -10.22 -5.78
N LEU A 89 12.34 -10.89 -5.01
CA LEU A 89 13.70 -11.19 -5.44
C LEU A 89 13.73 -12.29 -6.51
N THR A 90 12.81 -13.26 -6.46
CA THR A 90 12.66 -14.24 -7.56
C THR A 90 12.32 -13.53 -8.87
N GLU A 91 11.38 -12.58 -8.83
CA GLU A 91 10.93 -11.82 -10.01
C GLU A 91 11.98 -10.81 -10.49
N VAL A 92 12.69 -10.14 -9.57
CA VAL A 92 13.85 -9.30 -9.89
C VAL A 92 14.90 -10.11 -10.64
N TRP A 93 15.27 -11.29 -10.16
CA TRP A 93 16.27 -12.11 -10.85
C TRP A 93 15.77 -12.60 -12.21
N SER A 94 14.52 -13.10 -12.27
CA SER A 94 13.89 -13.51 -13.53
C SER A 94 13.93 -12.39 -14.58
N TYR A 95 13.63 -11.15 -14.19
CA TYR A 95 13.68 -10.00 -15.07
C TYR A 95 15.11 -9.58 -15.42
N HIS A 96 16.00 -9.46 -14.43
CA HIS A 96 17.30 -8.81 -14.59
C HIS A 96 18.42 -9.74 -15.08
N SER A 97 18.26 -11.05 -14.99
CA SER A 97 19.23 -12.04 -15.53
C SER A 97 19.52 -11.83 -17.02
N ARG A 98 18.55 -11.32 -17.79
CA ARG A 98 18.71 -10.99 -19.21
C ARG A 98 19.70 -9.84 -19.49
N PHE A 99 20.05 -9.05 -18.46
CA PHE A 99 20.93 -7.88 -18.57
C PHE A 99 22.31 -8.12 -17.95
N ILE A 100 22.69 -9.38 -17.70
CA ILE A 100 23.93 -9.71 -16.99
C ILE A 100 25.20 -9.15 -17.67
N GLU A 101 25.21 -9.06 -18.99
CA GLU A 101 26.33 -8.53 -19.79
C GLU A 101 26.55 -7.04 -19.62
N VAL A 102 25.55 -6.29 -19.11
CA VAL A 102 25.62 -4.84 -18.89
C VAL A 102 25.41 -4.47 -17.41
N ARG A 103 25.65 -5.43 -16.51
CA ARG A 103 25.43 -5.28 -15.05
C ARG A 103 26.26 -4.15 -14.43
N ASP A 104 27.39 -3.80 -15.04
CA ASP A 104 28.26 -2.69 -14.63
C ASP A 104 27.60 -1.32 -14.78
N ARG A 105 26.49 -1.23 -15.53
CA ARG A 105 25.72 0.00 -15.70
C ARG A 105 24.69 0.24 -14.58
N TYR A 106 24.47 -0.73 -13.68
CA TYR A 106 23.59 -0.53 -12.54
C TYR A 106 24.18 0.45 -11.54
N ARG A 107 23.31 1.23 -10.88
CA ARG A 107 23.70 1.94 -9.66
C ARG A 107 24.11 0.93 -8.58
N PRO A 108 25.07 1.25 -7.69
CA PRO A 108 25.63 0.29 -6.73
C PRO A 108 24.58 -0.47 -5.90
N ALA A 109 23.59 0.22 -5.32
CA ALA A 109 22.51 -0.43 -4.55
C ALA A 109 21.65 -1.39 -5.39
N ILE A 110 21.43 -1.06 -6.67
CA ILE A 110 20.65 -1.91 -7.58
C ILE A 110 21.46 -3.12 -8.03
N ALA A 111 22.76 -2.94 -8.28
CA ALA A 111 23.66 -4.05 -8.60
C ALA A 111 23.66 -5.08 -7.46
N GLU A 112 23.78 -4.62 -6.22
CA GLU A 112 23.70 -5.48 -5.02
C GLU A 112 22.37 -6.20 -4.88
N LEU A 113 21.24 -5.50 -5.09
CA LEU A 113 19.92 -6.12 -5.07
C LEU A 113 19.80 -7.25 -6.11
N VAL A 114 20.26 -7.02 -7.34
CA VAL A 114 20.23 -8.03 -8.42
C VAL A 114 21.17 -9.19 -8.13
N GLU A 115 22.35 -8.92 -7.57
CA GLU A 115 23.28 -9.96 -7.11
C GLU A 115 22.67 -10.83 -6.00
N ALA A 116 22.01 -10.22 -5.01
CA ALA A 116 21.30 -10.92 -3.96
C ALA A 116 20.12 -11.74 -4.51
N ALA A 117 19.38 -11.18 -5.47
CA ALA A 117 18.25 -11.82 -6.12
C ALA A 117 18.61 -13.14 -6.83
N ALA A 118 19.85 -13.29 -7.31
CA ALA A 118 20.33 -14.53 -7.92
C ALA A 118 20.25 -15.75 -6.97
N GLY A 119 20.20 -15.54 -5.65
CA GLY A 119 20.00 -16.58 -4.65
C GLY A 119 18.54 -17.05 -4.49
N PHE A 120 17.58 -16.34 -5.08
CA PHE A 120 16.14 -16.62 -4.96
C PHE A 120 15.64 -17.41 -6.19
N SER A 121 16.13 -18.64 -6.33
CA SER A 121 15.81 -19.52 -7.46
C SER A 121 14.99 -20.76 -7.08
N ASP A 122 14.59 -20.91 -5.82
CA ASP A 122 13.79 -22.05 -5.35
C ASP A 122 12.33 -21.90 -5.76
N ALA A 123 11.90 -22.71 -6.74
CA ALA A 123 10.54 -22.72 -7.25
C ALA A 123 9.51 -23.13 -6.18
N GLN A 124 9.84 -24.02 -5.25
CA GLN A 124 8.91 -24.43 -4.20
C GLN A 124 8.69 -23.29 -3.20
N ALA A 125 9.77 -22.59 -2.82
CA ALA A 125 9.66 -21.40 -1.98
C ALA A 125 8.81 -20.31 -2.65
N TYR A 126 9.04 -20.05 -3.96
CA TYR A 126 8.25 -19.07 -4.71
C TYR A 126 6.76 -19.45 -4.80
N LEU A 127 6.44 -20.71 -5.13
CA LEU A 127 5.05 -21.18 -5.20
C LEU A 127 4.36 -21.15 -3.82
N GLY A 128 5.08 -21.50 -2.75
CA GLY A 128 4.58 -21.39 -1.38
C GLY A 128 4.27 -19.94 -0.98
N ALA A 129 5.17 -19.00 -1.29
CA ALA A 129 4.95 -17.58 -1.04
C ALA A 129 3.77 -17.02 -1.85
N GLN A 130 3.61 -17.44 -3.11
CA GLN A 130 2.46 -17.04 -3.93
C GLN A 130 1.13 -17.61 -3.39
N GLN A 131 1.13 -18.84 -2.86
CA GLN A 131 -0.05 -19.40 -2.20
C GLN A 131 -0.40 -18.61 -0.92
N SER A 132 0.59 -18.31 -0.08
CA SER A 132 0.42 -17.48 1.13
C SER A 132 -0.16 -16.09 0.80
N ARG A 133 0.34 -15.45 -0.27
CA ARG A 133 -0.22 -14.21 -0.82
C ARG A 133 -1.68 -14.36 -1.26
N ALA A 134 -2.03 -15.44 -1.96
CA ALA A 134 -3.40 -15.69 -2.39
C ALA A 134 -4.34 -15.89 -1.19
N ASP A 135 -3.91 -16.65 -0.18
CA ASP A 135 -4.66 -16.89 1.05
C ASP A 135 -4.86 -15.57 1.83
N GLY A 136 -3.81 -14.76 1.94
CA GLY A 136 -3.87 -13.44 2.57
C GLY A 136 -4.82 -12.48 1.84
N THR A 137 -4.81 -12.50 0.51
CA THR A 137 -5.75 -11.72 -0.31
C THR A 137 -7.19 -12.13 -0.03
N ALA A 138 -7.48 -13.43 -0.06
CA ALA A 138 -8.81 -13.96 0.21
C ALA A 138 -9.26 -13.65 1.65
N ALA A 139 -8.35 -13.72 2.63
CA ALA A 139 -8.65 -13.38 4.02
C ALA A 139 -9.06 -11.91 4.18
N TRP A 140 -8.37 -10.98 3.51
CA TRP A 140 -8.75 -9.58 3.51
C TRP A 140 -10.10 -9.33 2.81
N GLU A 141 -10.35 -9.95 1.66
CA GLU A 141 -11.64 -9.81 0.96
C GLU A 141 -12.82 -10.31 1.81
N ALA A 142 -12.67 -11.48 2.42
CA ALA A 142 -13.66 -12.04 3.33
C ALA A 142 -13.88 -11.12 4.55
N TRP A 143 -12.80 -10.55 5.09
CA TRP A 143 -12.87 -9.64 6.24
C TRP A 143 -13.59 -8.33 5.93
N PHE A 144 -13.35 -7.70 4.77
CA PHE A 144 -14.07 -6.49 4.36
C PHE A 144 -15.58 -6.75 4.31
N SER A 145 -15.97 -7.85 3.65
CA SER A 145 -17.37 -8.27 3.53
C SER A 145 -18.02 -8.62 4.88
N ALA A 146 -17.36 -9.47 5.68
CA ALA A 146 -17.88 -9.92 6.97
C ALA A 146 -18.10 -8.77 7.96
N ASN A 147 -17.20 -7.78 7.97
CA ASN A 147 -17.26 -6.65 8.88
C ASN A 147 -18.06 -5.46 8.32
N ARG A 148 -18.50 -5.53 7.05
CA ARG A 148 -19.15 -4.42 6.32
C ARG A 148 -18.30 -3.15 6.39
N VAL A 149 -17.00 -3.32 6.14
CA VAL A 149 -16.04 -2.23 6.05
C VAL A 149 -15.95 -1.82 4.58
N ASP A 150 -16.02 -0.53 4.33
CA ASP A 150 -15.87 0.02 2.97
C ASP A 150 -14.41 0.41 2.73
N LEU A 151 -13.76 0.99 3.74
CA LEU A 151 -12.39 1.50 3.68
C LEU A 151 -11.59 1.12 4.92
N VAL A 152 -10.30 0.85 4.76
CA VAL A 152 -9.31 0.87 5.85
C VAL A 152 -8.58 2.22 5.81
N LEU A 153 -8.36 2.82 6.98
CA LEU A 153 -7.54 4.00 7.19
C LEU A 153 -6.28 3.62 7.96
N GLU A 154 -5.11 3.93 7.40
CA GLU A 154 -3.81 3.75 8.05
C GLU A 154 -2.85 4.88 7.66
N PRO A 155 -1.72 5.08 8.37
CA PRO A 155 -0.65 5.92 7.89
C PRO A 155 -0.13 5.41 6.54
N THR A 156 0.23 6.30 5.61
CA THR A 156 0.90 5.85 4.38
C THR A 156 2.30 5.32 4.71
N LEU A 157 3.04 6.05 5.55
CA LEU A 157 4.34 5.64 6.10
C LEU A 157 4.32 5.81 7.61
N PRO A 158 5.05 4.97 8.37
CA PRO A 158 5.16 5.09 9.82
C PRO A 158 6.13 6.20 10.26
N ILE A 159 6.89 6.79 9.34
CA ILE A 159 7.94 7.78 9.63
C ILE A 159 7.72 9.11 8.89
N VAL A 160 8.28 10.19 9.42
CA VAL A 160 8.33 11.48 8.73
C VAL A 160 9.48 11.52 7.69
N PRO A 161 9.43 12.43 6.70
CA PRO A 161 10.52 12.65 5.78
C PRO A 161 11.84 12.93 6.52
N TYR A 162 12.86 12.17 6.17
CA TYR A 162 14.20 12.29 6.72
C TYR A 162 15.17 12.82 5.66
N ARG A 163 16.34 13.29 6.12
CA ARG A 163 17.40 13.79 5.23
C ARG A 163 17.79 12.70 4.25
N ARG A 164 17.85 13.04 2.96
CA ARG A 164 18.33 12.14 1.91
C ARG A 164 19.67 11.51 2.32
N GLY A 165 19.66 10.19 2.44
CA GLY A 165 20.82 9.39 2.79
C GLY A 165 21.57 8.84 1.57
N PRO A 166 22.53 7.93 1.80
CA PRO A 166 23.37 7.30 0.78
C PRO A 166 22.64 6.18 0.01
N GLY A 167 21.30 6.19 -0.10
CA GLY A 167 20.49 5.07 -0.61
C GLY A 167 20.76 4.58 -2.04
N TYR A 168 21.75 5.14 -2.74
CA TYR A 168 22.25 4.62 -4.02
C TYR A 168 23.57 3.85 -3.91
N GLU A 169 24.21 3.88 -2.74
CA GLU A 169 25.46 3.19 -2.41
C GLU A 169 25.18 1.74 -1.97
N ARG A 170 26.18 0.87 -2.06
CA ARG A 170 26.07 -0.50 -1.52
C ARG A 170 25.82 -0.50 -0.01
N GLY A 171 25.19 -1.55 0.49
CA GLY A 171 24.79 -1.72 1.89
C GLY A 171 23.52 -0.96 2.28
N HIS A 172 22.88 -0.28 1.33
CA HIS A 172 21.70 0.56 1.55
C HIS A 172 20.51 0.18 0.66
N ALA A 173 20.51 -1.05 0.12
CA ALA A 173 19.33 -1.59 -0.54
C ALA A 173 18.18 -1.72 0.48
N GLY A 174 17.00 -1.21 0.14
CA GLY A 174 15.79 -1.42 0.94
C GLY A 174 15.44 -2.91 1.03
N GLY A 175 14.68 -3.29 2.05
CA GLY A 175 14.35 -4.70 2.29
C GLY A 175 13.49 -4.92 3.54
N PRO A 176 13.39 -6.15 4.05
CA PRO A 176 12.63 -6.45 5.26
C PRO A 176 13.03 -5.54 6.43
N GLY A 177 12.03 -4.92 7.06
CA GLY A 177 12.24 -3.95 8.14
C GLY A 177 12.48 -2.51 7.69
N ASP A 178 12.52 -2.24 6.38
CA ASP A 178 12.52 -0.86 5.88
C ASP A 178 11.18 -0.19 6.20
N PRO A 179 11.18 0.90 7.02
CA PRO A 179 9.97 1.59 7.40
C PRO A 179 9.21 2.16 6.19
N MET A 180 9.87 2.39 5.05
CA MET A 180 9.23 2.92 3.84
C MET A 180 8.27 1.94 3.15
N ILE A 181 8.37 0.64 3.45
CA ILE A 181 7.50 -0.39 2.85
C ILE A 181 6.68 -1.14 3.91
N ALA A 182 6.86 -0.84 5.19
CA ALA A 182 6.31 -1.60 6.31
C ALA A 182 4.77 -1.69 6.29
N LEU A 183 4.09 -0.65 5.77
CA LEU A 183 2.62 -0.62 5.67
C LEU A 183 2.15 -0.88 4.23
N THR A 184 2.82 -0.29 3.24
CA THR A 184 2.39 -0.30 1.83
C THR A 184 2.57 -1.64 1.14
N ALA A 185 3.63 -2.40 1.47
CA ALA A 185 3.92 -3.64 0.75
C ALA A 185 2.80 -4.69 0.85
N LEU A 186 2.01 -4.69 1.93
CA LEU A 186 0.84 -5.58 2.02
C LEU A 186 -0.11 -5.33 0.85
N TRP A 187 -0.42 -4.08 0.57
CA TRP A 187 -1.43 -3.72 -0.42
C TRP A 187 -0.93 -3.96 -1.84
N ASP A 188 0.37 -3.80 -2.08
CA ASP A 188 1.03 -4.23 -3.32
C ASP A 188 0.92 -5.76 -3.50
N MET A 189 1.12 -6.53 -2.43
CA MET A 189 0.96 -7.98 -2.48
C MET A 189 -0.49 -8.40 -2.73
N THR A 190 -1.47 -7.83 -2.02
CA THR A 190 -2.87 -8.23 -2.19
C THR A 190 -3.52 -7.66 -3.44
N GLY A 191 -2.92 -6.63 -4.05
CA GLY A 191 -3.49 -5.91 -5.18
C GLY A 191 -4.73 -5.09 -4.81
N MET A 192 -4.91 -4.77 -3.52
CA MET A 192 -6.01 -3.93 -3.06
C MET A 192 -5.74 -2.47 -3.42
N PRO A 193 -6.74 -1.73 -3.95
CA PRO A 193 -6.54 -0.36 -4.35
C PRO A 193 -6.33 0.56 -3.14
N VAL A 194 -5.39 1.49 -3.27
CA VAL A 194 -4.98 2.45 -2.24
C VAL A 194 -5.03 3.87 -2.79
N ALA A 195 -5.56 4.80 -2.01
CA ALA A 195 -5.45 6.23 -2.23
C ALA A 195 -4.66 6.86 -1.07
N SER A 196 -3.46 7.36 -1.33
CA SER A 196 -2.66 8.10 -0.35
C SER A 196 -2.97 9.59 -0.41
N LEU A 197 -3.26 10.18 0.74
CA LEU A 197 -3.75 11.54 0.91
C LEU A 197 -2.82 12.29 1.87
N PRO A 198 -2.35 13.48 1.52
CA PRO A 198 -1.63 14.30 2.46
C PRO A 198 -2.57 14.82 3.56
N VAL A 199 -2.15 14.66 4.81
CA VAL A 199 -2.76 15.34 5.97
C VAL A 199 -2.05 16.67 6.21
N ASN A 200 -0.73 16.71 5.99
CA ASN A 200 0.13 17.89 6.07
C ASN A 200 1.35 17.71 5.14
N PRO A 201 2.27 18.70 5.01
CA PRO A 201 3.42 18.59 4.10
C PRO A 201 4.38 17.41 4.36
N HIS A 202 4.30 16.79 5.53
CA HIS A 202 5.23 15.75 5.97
C HIS A 202 4.55 14.40 6.22
N VAL A 203 3.23 14.34 6.33
CA VAL A 203 2.52 13.12 6.70
C VAL A 203 1.33 12.90 5.79
N GLY A 204 1.23 11.68 5.28
CA GLY A 204 0.06 11.18 4.55
C GLY A 204 -0.61 10.00 5.26
N VAL A 205 -1.88 9.81 4.95
CA VAL A 205 -2.67 8.63 5.30
C VAL A 205 -3.14 7.93 4.04
N SER A 206 -3.32 6.62 4.11
CA SER A 206 -3.85 5.81 3.04
C SER A 206 -5.28 5.40 3.36
N LEU A 207 -6.17 5.55 2.38
CA LEU A 207 -7.44 4.83 2.33
C LEU A 207 -7.24 3.58 1.46
N ILE A 208 -7.72 2.44 1.92
CA ILE A 208 -7.63 1.16 1.21
C ILE A 208 -9.02 0.56 1.07
N ALA A 209 -9.35 0.08 -0.12
CA ALA A 209 -10.63 -0.56 -0.39
C ALA A 209 -10.44 -2.01 -0.83
N PRO A 210 -11.49 -2.85 -0.79
CA PRO A 210 -11.45 -4.15 -1.46
C PRO A 210 -11.23 -3.97 -2.97
N ARG A 211 -10.74 -5.02 -3.63
CA ARG A 211 -10.52 -5.00 -5.09
C ARG A 211 -11.84 -4.77 -5.83
N GLY A 212 -11.79 -3.97 -6.90
CA GLY A 212 -12.99 -3.59 -7.65
C GLY A 212 -13.81 -2.46 -7.02
N ALA A 213 -13.33 -1.88 -5.91
CA ALA A 213 -13.95 -0.75 -5.24
C ALA A 213 -13.14 0.55 -5.44
N GLU A 214 -12.49 0.71 -6.59
CA GLU A 214 -11.70 1.91 -6.92
C GLU A 214 -12.56 3.17 -6.98
N ALA A 215 -13.75 3.10 -7.56
CA ALA A 215 -14.66 4.26 -7.63
C ALA A 215 -15.10 4.76 -6.23
N PRO A 216 -15.63 3.92 -5.31
CA PRO A 216 -15.94 4.38 -3.96
C PRO A 216 -14.71 4.77 -3.14
N LEU A 217 -13.55 4.13 -3.37
CA LEU A 217 -12.27 4.55 -2.78
C LEU A 217 -11.93 5.99 -3.18
N VAL A 218 -11.92 6.28 -4.48
CA VAL A 218 -11.61 7.60 -5.02
C VAL A 218 -12.65 8.62 -4.54
N GLN A 219 -13.94 8.28 -4.48
CA GLN A 219 -14.95 9.17 -3.90
C GLN A 219 -14.64 9.50 -2.44
N GLY A 220 -14.36 8.49 -1.62
CA GLY A 220 -14.03 8.68 -0.20
C GLY A 220 -12.78 9.55 -0.01
N ALA A 221 -11.78 9.36 -0.86
CA ALA A 221 -10.55 10.15 -0.87
C ALA A 221 -10.80 11.62 -1.25
N ILE A 222 -11.57 11.87 -2.32
CA ILE A 222 -11.94 13.23 -2.73
C ILE A 222 -12.74 13.92 -1.64
N ASP A 223 -13.74 13.24 -1.05
CA ASP A 223 -14.57 13.81 -0.01
C ASP A 223 -13.76 14.18 1.23
N LEU A 224 -12.82 13.32 1.64
CA LEU A 224 -11.95 13.58 2.78
C LEU A 224 -10.99 14.75 2.51
N GLN A 225 -10.33 14.76 1.36
CA GLN A 225 -9.38 15.82 1.00
C GLN A 225 -10.07 17.17 0.78
N ALA A 226 -11.18 17.21 0.06
CA ALA A 226 -11.84 18.47 -0.28
C ALA A 226 -12.44 19.18 0.94
N ASN A 227 -12.81 18.43 2.00
CA ASN A 227 -13.55 18.99 3.14
C ASN A 227 -12.73 19.11 4.43
N GLU A 228 -11.76 18.23 4.69
CA GLU A 228 -11.11 18.17 6.01
C GLU A 228 -9.58 18.10 5.95
N LEU A 229 -8.98 17.52 4.91
CA LEU A 229 -7.53 17.48 4.74
C LEU A 229 -7.14 18.52 3.69
N ALA A 230 -6.82 19.75 4.12
CA ALA A 230 -6.40 20.78 3.19
C ALA A 230 -5.21 20.31 2.33
N VAL A 231 -5.23 20.63 1.03
CA VAL A 231 -4.09 20.36 0.14
C VAL A 231 -2.88 21.12 0.70
N PRO A 232 -1.77 20.43 1.03
CA PRO A 232 -0.62 21.12 1.58
C PRO A 232 -0.08 22.13 0.56
N VAL A 233 0.06 23.37 1.01
CA VAL A 233 0.74 24.39 0.22
C VAL A 233 2.23 24.31 0.57
N TRP A 234 3.06 24.02 -0.43
CA TRP A 234 4.50 24.12 -0.26
C TRP A 234 4.88 25.60 -0.18
N VAL A 235 5.42 26.01 0.95
CA VAL A 235 6.03 27.33 1.11
C VAL A 235 7.55 27.12 1.05
N PRO A 236 8.24 27.62 0.01
CA PRO A 236 9.68 27.43 -0.17
C PRO A 236 10.53 28.12 0.89
#